data_AF-A0A1H0MKP9-F1
#
_entry.id   AF-A0A1H0MKP9-F1
#
_cell.length_a   1.000
_cell.length_b   1.000
_cell.length_c   1.000
_cell.angle_alpha   90.00
_cell.angle_beta   90.00
_cell.angle_gamma   90.00
#
_symmetry.space_group_name_H-M   'P 1'
#
loop_
_entity.id
_entity.type
_entity.pdbx_description
1 polymer ?
#
loop_
_entity_poly.entity_id
_entity_poly.type
_entity_poly.pdbx_seq_one_letter_code
_entity_poly.pdbx_strand_id
1 'polypeptide(L)'
;MLLLPLALAAPARAMDSGATEELQRLDPETRLEQRCDVEAMDRIHKDPAKLVPDELVAYAFEEPKIKGDKIRSAGAAFRSKGEWYHLSYTCSTSPDHMTILTFQYAIGQVVPHDQWAHHYLVP
;
A
#
# COMPACT_ATOMS: atom_id res chain seq x y z
N MET A 1 27.65 33.93 -1.65
CA MET A 1 26.42 33.54 -2.38
C MET A 1 25.81 32.36 -1.64
N LEU A 2 24.80 32.59 -0.80
CA LEU A 2 24.04 31.49 -0.17
C LEU A 2 23.04 30.96 -1.20
N LEU A 3 23.23 29.71 -1.64
CA LEU A 3 22.25 28.97 -2.42
C LEU A 3 21.24 28.36 -1.44
N LEU A 4 20.04 28.93 -1.36
CA LEU A 4 18.91 28.29 -0.68
C LEU A 4 18.43 27.10 -1.55
N PRO A 5 18.31 25.88 -1.00
CA PRO A 5 17.70 24.78 -1.73
C PRO A 5 16.19 25.02 -1.82
N LEU A 6 15.68 25.06 -3.04
CA LEU A 6 14.24 25.11 -3.31
C LEU A 6 13.66 23.70 -3.02
N ALA A 7 13.01 23.54 -1.87
CA ALA A 7 12.25 22.33 -1.58
C ALA A 7 11.04 22.29 -2.52
N LEU A 8 11.05 21.37 -3.50
CA LEU A 8 9.84 21.07 -4.26
C LEU A 8 8.86 20.36 -3.32
N ALA A 9 7.85 21.09 -2.85
CA ALA A 9 6.68 20.48 -2.23
C ALA A 9 5.97 19.63 -3.31
N ALA A 10 6.07 18.31 -3.19
CA ALA A 10 5.28 17.41 -4.01
C ALA A 10 3.79 17.67 -3.73
N PRO A 11 2.92 17.66 -4.75
CA PRO A 11 1.50 17.84 -4.53
C PRO A 11 0.98 16.66 -3.72
N ALA A 12 0.40 16.93 -2.55
CA ALA A 12 -0.45 15.96 -1.88
C ALA A 12 -1.69 15.77 -2.77
N ARG A 13 -1.81 14.61 -3.44
CA ARG A 13 -3.05 14.27 -4.13
C ARG A 13 -4.07 13.91 -3.06
N ALA A 14 -5.14 14.69 -3.00
CA ALA A 14 -6.31 14.31 -2.23
C ALA A 14 -6.93 13.05 -2.86
N MET A 15 -7.33 12.10 -2.02
CA MET A 15 -8.10 10.96 -2.52
C MET A 15 -9.45 11.42 -3.05
N ASP A 16 -10.05 10.62 -3.94
CA ASP A 16 -11.42 10.89 -4.38
C ASP A 16 -12.40 10.87 -3.20
N SER A 17 -13.44 11.69 -3.29
CA SER A 17 -14.48 11.84 -2.27
C SER A 17 -15.24 10.54 -2.02
N GLY A 18 -15.55 9.75 -3.06
CA GLY A 18 -16.25 8.48 -2.91
C GLY A 18 -15.40 7.44 -2.17
N ALA A 19 -14.11 7.32 -2.55
CA ALA A 19 -13.16 6.44 -1.86
C ALA A 19 -12.95 6.86 -0.39
N THR A 20 -12.98 8.16 -0.11
CA THR A 20 -12.89 8.69 1.25
C THR A 20 -14.08 8.28 2.10
N GLU A 21 -15.30 8.42 1.57
CA GLU A 21 -16.53 8.04 2.29
C GLU A 21 -16.60 6.53 2.55
N GLU A 22 -16.16 5.70 1.60
CA GLU A 22 -16.17 4.25 1.77
C GLU A 22 -15.24 3.82 2.89
N LEU A 23 -14.01 4.34 2.92
CA LEU A 23 -13.07 4.08 4.01
C LEU A 23 -13.64 4.52 5.38
N GLN A 24 -14.35 5.65 5.43
CA GLN A 24 -14.97 6.15 6.66
C GLN A 24 -16.09 5.25 7.21
N ARG A 25 -16.66 4.35 6.41
CA ARG A 25 -17.67 3.37 6.85
C ARG A 25 -17.07 2.09 7.43
N LEU A 26 -15.80 1.82 7.15
CA LEU A 26 -15.08 0.65 7.68
C LEU A 26 -14.80 0.82 9.17
N ASP A 27 -14.68 -0.29 9.89
CA ASP A 27 -14.11 -0.28 11.24
C ASP A 27 -12.66 0.25 11.20
N PRO A 28 -12.14 0.78 12.32
CA PRO A 28 -10.84 1.45 12.32
C PRO A 28 -9.67 0.60 11.82
N GLU A 29 -9.64 -0.69 12.15
CA GLU A 29 -8.51 -1.55 11.77
C GLU A 29 -8.54 -1.86 10.27
N THR A 30 -9.71 -2.22 9.75
CA THR A 30 -9.91 -2.41 8.31
C THR A 30 -9.64 -1.12 7.54
N ARG A 31 -10.06 0.04 8.07
CA ARG A 31 -9.76 1.34 7.46
C ARG A 31 -8.27 1.60 7.37
N LEU A 32 -7.51 1.32 8.43
CA LEU A 32 -6.05 1.45 8.44
C LEU A 32 -5.42 0.59 7.35
N GLU A 33 -5.78 -0.69 7.28
CA GLU A 33 -5.27 -1.61 6.27
C GLU A 33 -5.59 -1.13 4.86
N GLN A 34 -6.87 -0.91 4.56
CA GLN A 34 -7.33 -0.52 3.22
C GLN A 34 -6.71 0.82 2.79
N ARG A 35 -6.57 1.78 3.70
CA ARG A 35 -5.91 3.05 3.37
C ARG A 35 -4.43 2.85 3.04
N CYS A 36 -3.74 1.99 3.78
CA CYS A 36 -2.33 1.68 3.52
C CYS A 36 -2.14 0.85 2.25
N ASP A 37 -3.06 -0.04 1.90
CA ASP A 37 -3.03 -0.81 0.65
C ASP A 37 -3.22 0.08 -0.58
N VAL A 38 -4.18 1.00 -0.52
CA VAL A 38 -4.38 2.02 -1.58
C VAL A 38 -3.12 2.86 -1.75
N GLU A 39 -2.51 3.33 -0.65
CA GLU A 39 -1.26 4.09 -0.70
C GLU A 39 -0.10 3.26 -1.30
N ALA A 40 -0.02 1.96 -0.98
CA ALA A 40 0.99 1.07 -1.52
C ALA A 40 0.89 0.99 -3.04
N MET A 41 -0.32 0.72 -3.56
CA MET A 41 -0.59 0.64 -4.98
C MET A 41 -0.29 1.97 -5.68
N ASP A 42 -0.68 3.09 -5.06
CA ASP A 42 -0.45 4.44 -5.57
C ASP A 42 1.03 4.79 -5.68
N ARG A 43 1.86 4.35 -4.73
CA ARG A 43 3.32 4.55 -4.75
C ARG A 43 3.99 3.65 -5.78
N ILE A 44 3.61 2.38 -5.84
CA ILE A 44 4.14 1.42 -6.83
C ILE A 44 3.81 1.89 -8.24
N HIS A 45 2.61 2.42 -8.48
CA HIS A 45 2.21 2.98 -9.77
C HIS A 45 3.11 4.13 -10.24
N LYS A 46 3.65 4.90 -9.30
CA LYS A 46 4.53 6.07 -9.56
C LYS A 46 6.02 5.70 -9.56
N ASP A 47 6.35 4.45 -9.23
CA ASP A 47 7.73 3.96 -9.12
C ASP A 47 8.39 3.78 -10.51
N PRO A 48 9.72 3.97 -10.63
CA PRO A 48 10.46 3.71 -11.86
C PRO A 48 10.28 2.31 -12.46
N ALA A 49 9.86 1.31 -11.66
CA ALA A 49 9.54 -0.03 -12.14
C ALA A 49 8.37 -0.06 -13.15
N LYS A 50 7.53 1.00 -13.22
CA LYS A 50 6.38 1.13 -14.13
C LYS A 50 5.39 -0.03 -14.05
N LEU A 51 5.24 -0.59 -12.85
CA LEU A 51 4.18 -1.56 -12.55
C LEU A 51 2.86 -0.80 -12.36
N VAL A 52 1.76 -1.44 -12.71
CA VAL A 52 0.41 -0.89 -12.60
C VAL A 52 -0.38 -1.84 -11.72
N PRO A 53 -0.40 -1.63 -10.40
CA PRO A 53 -1.14 -2.49 -9.49
C PRO A 53 -2.63 -2.37 -9.74
N ASP A 54 -3.33 -3.51 -9.76
CA ASP A 54 -4.79 -3.58 -9.83
C ASP A 54 -5.41 -4.26 -8.60
N GLU A 55 -4.60 -4.98 -7.83
CA GLU A 55 -5.02 -5.65 -6.60
C GLU A 55 -3.84 -5.80 -5.62
N LEU A 56 -4.13 -5.83 -4.33
CA LEU A 56 -3.17 -6.05 -3.26
C LEU A 56 -3.80 -6.91 -2.17
N VAL A 57 -3.08 -7.93 -1.71
CA VAL A 57 -3.46 -8.81 -0.60
C VAL A 57 -2.42 -8.68 0.51
N ALA A 58 -2.79 -8.00 1.60
CA ALA A 58 -1.85 -7.65 2.68
C ALA A 58 -1.37 -8.86 3.51
N TYR A 59 -2.13 -9.95 3.53
CA TYR A 59 -1.89 -11.15 4.34
C TYR A 59 -1.45 -12.38 3.52
N ALA A 60 -1.05 -12.21 2.25
CA ALA A 60 -0.82 -13.32 1.33
C ALA A 60 0.15 -14.40 1.87
N PHE A 61 1.27 -13.98 2.46
CA PHE A 61 2.34 -14.87 2.96
C PHE A 61 2.58 -14.73 4.47
N GLU A 62 2.15 -13.65 5.09
CA GLU A 62 2.25 -13.41 6.54
C GLU A 62 1.16 -12.42 6.96
N GLU A 63 0.49 -12.67 8.09
CA GLU A 63 -0.49 -11.76 8.68
C GLU A 63 0.11 -10.37 8.98
N PRO A 64 -0.60 -9.27 8.65
CA PRO A 64 -0.20 -7.93 9.03
C PRO A 64 -0.11 -7.77 10.55
N LYS A 65 0.88 -6.99 11.00
CA LYS A 65 1.04 -6.62 12.41
C LYS A 65 0.57 -5.20 12.62
N ILE A 66 -0.49 -5.03 13.41
CA ILE A 66 -1.10 -3.74 13.70
C ILE A 66 -0.80 -3.31 15.15
N LYS A 67 -0.43 -2.05 15.33
CA LYS A 67 -0.19 -1.43 16.64
C LYS A 67 -0.58 0.04 16.62
N GLY A 68 -1.78 0.34 17.13
CA GLY A 68 -2.35 1.70 17.05
C GLY A 68 -2.50 2.12 15.59
N ASP A 69 -2.01 3.31 15.24
CA ASP A 69 -2.13 3.88 13.90
C ASP A 69 -1.08 3.36 12.90
N LYS A 70 -0.51 2.18 13.15
CA LYS A 70 0.58 1.61 12.36
C LYS A 70 0.30 0.17 11.99
N ILE A 71 0.52 -0.14 10.71
CA ILE A 71 0.46 -1.48 10.14
C ILE A 71 1.80 -1.83 9.49
N ARG A 72 2.23 -3.09 9.66
CA ARG A 72 3.35 -3.69 8.95
C ARG A 72 2.88 -4.98 8.30
N SER A 73 2.87 -5.02 6.97
CA SER A 73 2.74 -6.27 6.23
C SER A 73 4.10 -6.70 5.71
N ALA A 74 4.59 -7.85 6.16
CA ALA A 74 5.85 -8.43 5.70
C ALA A 74 5.67 -9.44 4.56
N GLY A 75 4.44 -9.93 4.35
CA GLY A 75 4.09 -10.96 3.39
C GLY A 75 2.95 -10.54 2.45
N ALA A 76 2.84 -9.26 2.11
CA ALA A 76 1.85 -8.82 1.13
C ALA A 76 2.20 -9.34 -0.28
N ALA A 77 1.22 -9.28 -1.17
CA ALA A 77 1.42 -9.40 -2.60
C ALA A 77 0.57 -8.34 -3.32
N PHE A 78 1.03 -7.87 -4.48
CA PHE A 78 0.19 -7.08 -5.39
C PHE A 78 0.23 -7.69 -6.79
N ARG A 79 -0.86 -7.52 -7.52
CA ARG A 79 -0.97 -7.97 -8.91
C ARG A 79 -0.74 -6.81 -9.86
N SER A 80 0.04 -7.06 -10.90
CA SER A 80 0.18 -6.14 -12.01
C SER A 80 0.25 -6.89 -13.33
N LYS A 81 -0.65 -6.55 -14.26
CA LYS A 81 -0.72 -7.17 -15.60
C LYS A 81 -0.86 -8.70 -15.54
N GLY A 82 -1.63 -9.19 -14.58
CA GLY A 82 -1.89 -10.62 -14.39
C GLY A 82 -0.79 -11.38 -13.65
N GLU A 83 0.28 -10.73 -13.20
CA GLU A 83 1.34 -11.37 -12.42
C GLU A 83 1.35 -10.84 -10.99
N TRP A 84 1.52 -11.74 -10.02
CA TRP A 84 1.65 -11.40 -8.61
C TRP A 84 3.11 -11.16 -8.24
N TYR A 85 3.36 -10.13 -7.44
CA TYR A 85 4.68 -9.77 -6.94
C TYR A 85 4.65 -9.75 -5.42
N HIS A 86 5.70 -10.30 -4.80
CA HIS A 86 5.88 -10.15 -3.36
C HIS A 86 6.03 -8.67 -2.98
N LEU A 87 5.45 -8.30 -1.85
CA LEU A 87 5.50 -6.97 -1.30
C LEU A 87 5.70 -7.02 0.21
N SER A 88 6.49 -6.08 0.72
CA SER A 88 6.45 -5.74 2.13
C SER A 88 6.27 -4.24 2.28
N TYR A 89 5.51 -3.82 3.28
CA TYR A 89 5.35 -2.42 3.59
C TYR A 89 5.21 -2.15 5.08
N THR A 90 5.49 -0.91 5.47
CA THR A 90 5.16 -0.36 6.79
C THR A 90 4.53 1.00 6.58
N CYS A 91 3.36 1.19 7.15
CA CYS A 91 2.53 2.37 6.98
C CYS A 91 2.08 2.88 8.35
N SER A 92 2.10 4.20 8.54
CA SER A 92 1.48 4.84 9.70
C SER A 92 0.56 5.96 9.27
N THR A 93 -0.53 6.13 9.99
CA THR A 93 -1.57 7.12 9.68
C THR A 93 -1.83 8.07 10.84
N SER A 94 -2.64 9.10 10.59
CA SER A 94 -3.29 9.87 11.65
C SER A 94 -4.26 8.98 12.45
N PRO A 95 -4.68 9.39 13.67
CA PRO A 95 -5.57 8.57 14.50
C PRO A 95 -6.95 8.25 13.91
N ASP A 96 -7.41 9.00 12.91
CA ASP A 96 -8.64 8.70 12.16
C ASP A 96 -8.42 7.72 10.98
N HIS A 97 -7.15 7.33 10.77
CA HIS A 97 -6.61 6.53 9.68
C HIS A 97 -6.81 7.11 8.28
N MET A 98 -7.02 8.43 8.17
CA MET A 98 -7.32 9.10 6.90
C MET A 98 -6.14 9.86 6.32
N THR A 99 -5.02 10.01 7.02
CA THR A 99 -3.82 10.68 6.49
C THR A 99 -2.63 9.75 6.62
N ILE A 100 -1.94 9.46 5.52
CA ILE A 100 -0.67 8.74 5.55
C ILE A 100 0.41 9.68 6.12
N LEU A 101 1.04 9.27 7.22
CA LEU A 101 2.13 10.03 7.85
C LEU A 101 3.50 9.50 7.43
N THR A 102 3.67 8.18 7.42
CA THR A 102 4.90 7.54 6.95
C THR A 102 4.56 6.29 6.15
N PHE A 103 5.37 6.00 5.15
CA PHE A 103 5.20 4.82 4.33
C PHE A 103 6.54 4.38 3.74
N GLN A 104 6.82 3.08 3.86
CA GLN A 104 8.01 2.43 3.31
C GLN A 104 7.57 1.10 2.71
N TYR A 105 8.14 0.72 1.57
CA TYR A 105 7.85 -0.55 0.93
C TYR A 105 9.06 -1.11 0.19
N ALA A 106 9.00 -2.41 -0.11
CA ALA A 106 9.93 -3.09 -0.98
C ALA A 106 9.19 -4.09 -1.85
N ILE A 107 9.46 -4.05 -3.16
CA ILE A 107 8.96 -5.01 -4.15
C ILE A 107 9.93 -6.19 -4.21
N GLY A 108 9.40 -7.39 -4.05
CA GLY A 108 10.14 -8.64 -4.16
C GLY A 108 10.04 -9.26 -5.55
N GLN A 109 10.32 -10.57 -5.62
CA GLN A 109 10.22 -11.35 -6.86
C GLN A 109 8.76 -11.58 -7.25
N VAL A 110 8.55 -12.01 -8.50
CA VAL A 110 7.26 -12.55 -8.96
C VAL A 110 6.92 -13.79 -8.12
N VAL A 111 5.65 -13.91 -7.72
CA VAL A 111 5.12 -15.08 -7.04
C VAL A 111 4.89 -16.20 -8.06
N PRO A 112 5.52 -17.38 -7.91
CA PRO A 112 5.27 -18.52 -8.79
C PRO A 112 3.79 -18.93 -8.84
N HIS A 113 3.27 -19.22 -10.03
CA HIS A 113 1.85 -19.53 -10.25
C HIS A 113 1.35 -20.73 -9.45
N ASP A 114 2.23 -21.70 -9.19
CA ASP A 114 1.92 -22.89 -8.38
C ASP A 114 1.69 -22.57 -6.89
N GLN A 115 2.06 -21.38 -6.43
CA GLN A 115 1.83 -20.90 -5.06
C GLN A 115 0.51 -20.13 -4.92
N TRP A 116 -0.09 -19.65 -6.01
CA TRP A 116 -1.19 -18.68 -5.95
C TRP A 116 -2.40 -19.17 -5.16
N ALA A 117 -2.87 -20.37 -5.46
CA ALA A 117 -4.05 -20.96 -4.82
C ALA A 117 -3.85 -21.13 -3.29
N HIS A 118 -2.62 -21.37 -2.84
CA HIS A 118 -2.31 -21.51 -1.42
C HIS A 118 -2.35 -20.17 -0.68
N HIS A 119 -2.10 -19.07 -1.39
CA HIS A 119 -2.02 -17.71 -0.85
C HIS A 119 -3.22 -16.84 -1.22
N TYR A 120 -4.33 -17.45 -1.66
CA TYR A 120 -5.56 -16.78 -2.10
C TYR A 120 -5.34 -15.76 -3.23
N LEU A 121 -4.29 -15.95 -4.02
CA LEU A 121 -3.98 -15.11 -5.17
C LEU A 121 -4.73 -15.66 -6.38
N VAL A 122 -5.55 -14.82 -7.00
CA VAL A 122 -6.36 -15.21 -8.16
C VAL A 122 -5.77 -14.66 -9.46
N PRO A 123 -5.96 -15.35 -10.60
CA PRO A 123 -5.51 -14.88 -11.91
C PRO A 123 -6.11 -13.54 -12.33
#